data_AF-A0A2M9HIP5-F1
#
_entry.id   AF-A0A2M9HIP5-F1
#
_cell.length_a   1.000
_cell.length_b   1.000
_cell.length_c   1.000
_cell.angle_alpha   90.00
_cell.angle_beta   90.00
_cell.angle_gamma   90.00
#
_symmetry.space_group_name_H-M   'P 1'
#
loop_
_entity.id
_entity.type
_entity.pdbx_description
1 polymer ?
#
loop_
_entity_poly.entity_id
_entity_poly.type
_entity_poly.pdbx_seq_one_letter_code
_entity_poly.pdbx_strand_id
1 'polypeptide(L)'
;MNKEPNEAIEVVGGKVETVEVSKHPEASIPVSDLSLADIERRRSHPVRWAAIIVGVLAAIIAPYWFGRTLAVNNTDAIISMFNGVAPQGIALIGWVAVVITYVGLAMAVVVSPSWPWLIVFVLGLAFEQFIAGLSMLNLNFWYSTYVVYGDQSALANAANLGILAAAIGIAVYAVIFVGLLVIIKKSSPLNVLTKSWASFILYFAIEALALFVVLFGGLLTAV
;
A
#
# COMPACT_ATOMS: atom_id res chain seq x y z
N MET A 1 -65.13 11.81 -10.01
CA MET A 1 -63.88 11.11 -10.34
C MET A 1 -63.72 10.00 -9.30
N ASN A 2 -64.06 8.77 -9.68
CA ASN A 2 -64.09 7.61 -8.77
C ASN A 2 -62.65 7.28 -8.33
N LYS A 3 -62.41 7.21 -7.01
CA LYS A 3 -61.14 6.72 -6.46
C LYS A 3 -61.11 5.21 -6.62
N GLU A 4 -60.14 4.68 -7.37
CA GLU A 4 -59.83 3.25 -7.34
C GLU A 4 -59.33 2.85 -5.93
N PRO A 5 -59.84 1.74 -5.35
CA PRO A 5 -59.39 1.22 -4.06
C PRO A 5 -57.97 0.63 -4.20
N ASN A 6 -57.05 1.02 -3.30
CA ASN A 6 -55.67 0.56 -3.27
C ASN A 6 -55.54 -0.61 -2.28
N GLU A 7 -55.80 -1.81 -2.77
CA GLU A 7 -55.74 -3.03 -2.00
C GLU A 7 -54.66 -3.95 -2.57
N ALA A 8 -53.82 -4.52 -1.71
CA ALA A 8 -52.84 -5.53 -2.07
C ALA A 8 -53.19 -6.85 -1.38
N ILE A 9 -52.93 -7.96 -2.06
CA ILE A 9 -53.19 -9.30 -1.51
C ILE A 9 -51.92 -9.77 -0.80
N GLU A 10 -51.98 -9.92 0.53
CA GLU A 10 -50.88 -10.42 1.34
C GLU A 10 -51.30 -11.66 2.15
N VAL A 11 -50.34 -12.52 2.46
CA VAL A 11 -50.59 -13.75 3.23
C VAL A 11 -50.17 -13.51 4.67
N VAL A 12 -51.14 -13.22 5.54
CA VAL A 12 -50.91 -13.02 6.98
C VAL A 12 -51.35 -14.27 7.72
N GLY A 13 -50.43 -14.89 8.47
CA GLY A 13 -50.74 -16.09 9.26
C GLY A 13 -51.21 -17.30 8.45
N GLY A 14 -50.83 -17.42 7.18
CA GLY A 14 -51.19 -18.53 6.30
C GLY A 14 -52.56 -18.42 5.63
N LYS A 15 -53.25 -17.27 5.75
CA LYS A 15 -54.46 -16.95 4.98
C LYS A 15 -54.23 -15.75 4.08
N VAL A 16 -54.81 -15.81 2.89
CA VAL A 16 -54.73 -14.76 1.87
C VAL A 16 -55.78 -13.70 2.21
N GLU A 17 -55.34 -12.50 2.60
CA GLU A 17 -56.22 -11.38 2.95
C GLU A 17 -55.90 -10.16 2.08
N THR A 18 -56.94 -9.39 1.76
CA THR A 18 -56.81 -8.14 1.01
C THR A 18 -56.57 -7.01 2.00
N VAL A 19 -55.38 -6.44 1.99
CA VAL A 19 -54.95 -5.41 2.94
C VAL A 19 -54.93 -4.05 2.24
N GLU A 20 -55.56 -3.06 2.86
CA GLU A 20 -55.56 -1.68 2.39
C GLU A 20 -54.15 -1.09 2.57
N VAL A 21 -53.47 -0.82 1.46
CA VAL A 21 -52.12 -0.24 1.49
C VAL A 21 -52.27 1.28 1.48
N SER A 22 -51.68 1.95 2.47
CA SER A 22 -51.71 3.41 2.50
C SER A 22 -51.15 3.98 1.20
N LYS A 23 -51.95 4.72 0.44
CA LYS A 23 -51.43 5.71 -0.51
C LYS A 23 -50.57 6.64 0.33
N HIS A 24 -49.25 6.55 0.30
CA HIS A 24 -48.39 7.59 0.87
C HIS A 24 -48.47 8.80 -0.07
N PRO A 25 -49.26 9.87 0.23
CA PRO A 25 -49.39 11.03 -0.64
C PRO A 25 -48.42 12.14 -0.21
N GLU A 26 -47.60 11.90 0.82
CA GLU A 26 -46.51 12.77 1.26
C GLU A 26 -45.30 11.90 1.58
N ALA A 27 -44.13 12.28 1.05
CA ALA A 27 -42.88 11.66 1.39
C ALA A 27 -42.66 11.79 2.91
N SER A 28 -42.62 10.67 3.62
CA SER A 28 -42.30 10.63 5.06
C SER A 28 -40.86 11.04 5.36
N ILE A 29 -40.02 11.13 4.32
CA ILE A 29 -38.67 11.66 4.39
C ILE A 29 -38.75 13.15 4.09
N PRO A 30 -38.43 14.04 5.06
CA PRO A 30 -38.38 15.47 4.80
C PRO A 30 -37.38 15.73 3.66
N VAL A 31 -37.76 16.56 2.70
CA VAL A 31 -36.87 16.99 1.61
C VAL A 31 -35.68 17.69 2.26
N SER A 32 -34.54 17.01 2.35
CA SER A 32 -33.35 17.59 2.95
C SER A 32 -32.70 18.52 1.94
N ASP A 33 -32.75 19.83 2.18
CA ASP A 33 -32.01 20.85 1.42
C ASP A 33 -30.48 20.78 1.63
N LEU A 34 -30.00 19.78 2.38
CA LEU A 34 -28.57 19.57 2.58
C LEU A 34 -27.93 19.09 1.28
N SER A 35 -27.18 19.99 0.67
CA SER A 35 -26.23 19.65 -0.40
C SER A 35 -25.32 18.51 0.05
N LEU A 36 -25.07 17.57 -0.87
CA LEU A 36 -24.09 16.49 -0.70
C LEU A 36 -22.72 17.02 -0.21
N ALA A 37 -22.34 18.22 -0.66
CA ALA A 37 -21.13 18.91 -0.23
C ALA A 37 -21.14 19.29 1.27
N ASP A 38 -22.29 19.67 1.83
CA ASP A 38 -22.42 20.00 3.25
C ASP A 38 -22.43 18.75 4.14
N ILE A 39 -22.97 17.64 3.63
CA ILE A 39 -22.93 16.34 4.31
C ILE A 39 -21.49 15.81 4.36
N GLU A 40 -20.76 15.88 3.24
CA GLU A 40 -19.33 15.49 3.20
C GLU A 40 -18.45 16.41 4.05
N ARG A 41 -18.70 17.73 4.05
CA ARG A 41 -17.98 18.68 4.92
C ARG A 41 -18.19 18.36 6.40
N ARG A 42 -19.41 18.00 6.82
CA ARG A 42 -19.70 17.59 8.20
C ARG A 42 -19.06 16.26 8.60
N ARG A 43 -18.83 15.35 7.65
CA ARG A 43 -18.09 14.09 7.87
C ARG A 43 -16.58 14.22 7.71
N SER A 44 -16.08 15.34 7.20
CA SER A 44 -14.65 15.55 7.06
C SER A 44 -14.00 15.67 8.44
N HIS A 45 -12.95 14.87 8.69
CA HIS A 45 -12.12 14.93 9.88
C HIS A 45 -10.77 15.57 9.55
N PRO A 46 -10.71 16.91 9.36
CA PRO A 46 -9.49 17.58 8.86
C PRO A 46 -8.29 17.38 9.78
N VAL A 47 -8.51 17.35 11.09
CA VAL A 47 -7.45 17.12 12.08
C VAL A 47 -6.85 15.71 11.95
N ARG A 48 -7.68 14.70 11.68
CA ARG A 48 -7.22 13.32 11.48
C ARG A 48 -6.34 13.23 10.23
N TRP A 49 -6.74 13.86 9.14
CA TRP A 49 -5.93 13.92 7.93
C TRP A 49 -4.61 14.66 8.14
N ALA A 50 -4.64 15.80 8.85
CA ALA A 50 -3.42 16.53 9.22
C ALA A 50 -2.47 15.66 10.05
N ALA A 51 -2.99 14.93 11.06
CA ALA A 51 -2.19 14.02 11.87
C ALA A 51 -1.59 12.88 11.06
N ILE A 52 -2.33 12.31 10.10
CA ILE A 52 -1.81 11.28 9.19
C ILE A 52 -0.68 11.84 8.32
N ILE A 53 -0.88 13.02 7.72
CA ILE A 53 0.13 13.66 6.87
C ILE A 53 1.41 13.94 7.68
N VAL A 54 1.28 14.52 8.87
CA VAL A 54 2.42 14.79 9.75
C VAL A 54 3.13 13.48 10.15
N GLY A 55 2.37 12.44 10.48
CA GLY A 55 2.91 11.12 10.82
C GLY A 55 3.69 10.48 9.65
N VAL A 56 3.17 10.55 8.43
CA VAL A 56 3.85 10.06 7.22
C VAL A 56 5.11 10.86 6.95
N LEU A 57 5.06 12.20 7.01
CA LEU A 57 6.24 13.04 6.81
C LEU A 57 7.32 12.76 7.86
N ALA A 58 6.93 12.59 9.13
CA ALA A 58 7.86 12.22 10.20
C ALA A 58 8.51 10.86 9.92
N ALA A 59 7.73 9.87 9.45
CA ALA A 59 8.23 8.54 9.09
C ALA A 59 9.14 8.55 7.85
N ILE A 60 9.00 9.53 6.94
CA ILE A 60 9.94 9.73 5.83
C ILE A 60 11.25 10.34 6.33
N ILE A 61 11.17 11.44 7.08
CA ILE A 61 12.33 12.29 7.35
C ILE A 61 13.18 11.77 8.51
N ALA A 62 12.57 11.50 9.66
CA ALA A 62 13.32 11.22 10.88
C ALA A 62 14.11 9.90 10.82
N PRO A 63 13.55 8.78 10.32
CA PRO A 63 14.27 7.51 10.24
C PRO A 63 15.42 7.54 9.22
N TYR A 64 15.22 8.18 8.06
CA TYR A 64 16.29 8.36 7.07
C TYR A 64 17.45 9.17 7.64
N TRP A 65 17.14 10.32 8.26
CA TRP A 65 18.15 11.15 8.91
C TRP A 65 18.91 10.39 9.99
N PHE A 66 18.19 9.65 10.85
CA PHE A 66 18.79 8.87 11.92
C PHE A 66 19.68 7.74 11.38
N GLY A 67 19.20 6.95 10.41
CA GLY A 67 19.98 5.90 9.77
C GLY A 67 21.24 6.42 9.10
N ARG A 68 21.15 7.54 8.38
CA ARG A 68 22.30 8.19 7.74
C ARG A 68 23.32 8.72 8.75
N THR A 69 22.84 9.31 9.85
CA THR A 69 23.71 9.79 10.93
C THR A 69 24.45 8.63 11.60
N LEU A 70 23.78 7.49 11.80
CA LEU A 70 24.39 6.28 12.33
C LEU A 70 25.45 5.71 11.36
N ALA A 71 25.14 5.66 10.06
CA ALA A 71 26.05 5.19 9.01
C ALA A 71 27.36 5.97 8.99
N VAL A 72 27.30 7.30 9.12
CA VAL A 72 28.48 8.18 9.06
C VAL A 72 29.26 8.21 10.37
N ASN A 73 28.57 8.21 11.52
CA ASN A 73 29.22 8.41 12.81
C ASN A 73 29.63 7.11 13.52
N ASN A 74 29.03 5.96 13.13
CA ASN A 74 29.21 4.68 13.81
C ASN A 74 29.40 3.53 12.81
N THR A 75 30.12 3.78 11.71
CA THR A 75 30.30 2.80 10.62
C THR A 75 30.87 1.48 11.11
N ASP A 76 31.91 1.49 11.95
CA ASP A 76 32.56 0.29 12.47
C ASP A 76 31.60 -0.59 13.28
N ALA A 77 30.74 0.05 14.10
CA ALA A 77 29.74 -0.65 14.87
C ALA A 77 28.70 -1.34 13.97
N ILE A 78 28.25 -0.65 12.91
CA ILE A 78 27.32 -1.22 11.93
C ILE A 78 27.98 -2.40 11.20
N ILE A 79 29.19 -2.24 10.68
CA ILE A 79 29.93 -3.30 10.00
C ILE A 79 30.08 -4.53 10.92
N SER A 80 30.42 -4.31 12.19
CA SER A 80 30.57 -5.40 13.17
C SER A 80 29.26 -6.16 13.42
N MET A 81 28.12 -5.44 13.43
CA MET A 81 26.79 -6.03 13.66
C MET A 81 26.35 -6.92 12.49
N PHE A 82 26.71 -6.55 11.26
CA PHE A 82 26.37 -7.31 10.06
C PHE A 82 27.49 -8.23 9.58
N ASN A 83 28.56 -8.36 10.36
CA ASN A 83 29.66 -9.27 10.04
C ASN A 83 29.14 -10.72 10.01
N GLY A 84 29.42 -11.42 8.90
CA GLY A 84 28.94 -12.79 8.67
C GLY A 84 27.52 -12.88 8.07
N VAL A 85 26.84 -11.76 7.83
CA VAL A 85 25.57 -11.76 7.08
C VAL A 85 25.86 -11.71 5.59
N ALA A 86 25.25 -12.64 4.84
CA ALA A 86 25.40 -12.66 3.39
C ALA A 86 24.67 -11.45 2.73
N PRO A 87 25.23 -10.84 1.66
CA PRO A 87 24.59 -9.74 0.94
C PRO A 87 23.16 -10.08 0.48
N GLN A 88 22.91 -11.34 0.09
CA GLN A 88 21.57 -11.84 -0.27
C GLN A 88 20.55 -11.65 0.85
N GLY A 89 20.96 -11.89 2.10
CA GLY A 89 20.12 -11.69 3.28
C GLY A 89 19.80 -10.21 3.50
N ILE A 90 20.78 -9.33 3.29
CA ILE A 90 20.59 -7.88 3.39
C ILE A 90 19.66 -7.35 2.30
N ALA A 91 19.83 -7.83 1.05
CA ALA A 91 18.93 -7.49 -0.05
C ALA A 91 17.49 -7.95 0.21
N LEU A 92 17.32 -9.15 0.77
CA LEU A 92 16.01 -9.65 1.19
C LEU A 92 15.37 -8.74 2.25
N ILE A 93 16.13 -8.27 3.25
CA ILE A 93 15.62 -7.34 4.28
C ILE A 93 15.13 -6.03 3.65
N GLY A 94 15.93 -5.43 2.76
CA GLY A 94 15.55 -4.21 2.05
C GLY A 94 14.29 -4.39 1.21
N TRP A 95 14.19 -5.50 0.48
CA TRP A 95 13.01 -5.85 -0.31
C TRP A 95 11.77 -6.09 0.56
N VAL A 96 11.89 -6.86 1.65
CA VAL A 96 10.78 -7.14 2.58
C VAL A 96 10.24 -5.85 3.18
N ALA A 97 11.11 -4.92 3.56
CA ALA A 97 10.71 -3.63 4.13
C ALA A 97 9.79 -2.85 3.17
N VAL A 98 10.15 -2.76 1.89
CA VAL A 98 9.33 -2.06 0.88
C VAL A 98 8.03 -2.82 0.60
N VAL A 99 8.08 -4.15 0.42
CA VAL A 99 6.89 -4.95 0.13
C VAL A 99 5.86 -4.87 1.27
N ILE A 100 6.29 -5.01 2.53
CA ILE A 100 5.38 -4.87 3.68
C ILE A 100 4.78 -3.46 3.74
N THR A 101 5.58 -2.44 3.48
CA THR A 101 5.12 -1.05 3.45
C THR A 101 4.01 -0.85 2.44
N TYR A 102 4.22 -1.28 1.19
CA TYR A 102 3.24 -1.13 0.12
C TYR A 102 2.02 -2.04 0.28
N VAL A 103 2.17 -3.24 0.84
CA VAL A 103 1.03 -4.07 1.24
C VAL A 103 0.22 -3.36 2.32
N GLY A 104 0.87 -2.78 3.32
CA GLY A 104 0.22 -1.95 4.35
C GLY A 104 -0.58 -0.81 3.73
N LEU A 105 0.00 -0.09 2.77
CA LEU A 105 -0.67 1.00 2.05
C LEU A 105 -1.87 0.49 1.25
N ALA A 106 -1.69 -0.56 0.46
CA ALA A 106 -2.75 -1.14 -0.37
C ALA A 106 -3.92 -1.63 0.50
N MET A 107 -3.62 -2.32 1.60
CA MET A 107 -4.64 -2.80 2.53
C MET A 107 -5.30 -1.66 3.31
N ALA A 108 -4.58 -0.56 3.57
CA ALA A 108 -5.15 0.66 4.13
C ALA A 108 -6.24 1.27 3.21
N VAL A 109 -6.12 1.09 1.91
CA VAL A 109 -7.10 1.59 0.93
C VAL A 109 -8.22 0.57 0.66
N VAL A 110 -7.89 -0.71 0.58
CA VAL A 110 -8.84 -1.77 0.15
C VAL A 110 -9.81 -2.18 1.27
N VAL A 111 -9.37 -2.18 2.52
CA VAL A 111 -10.18 -2.62 3.67
C VAL A 111 -10.74 -1.40 4.40
N SER A 112 -11.97 -1.49 4.91
CA SER A 112 -12.57 -0.42 5.75
C SER A 112 -13.20 -1.03 7.00
N PRO A 113 -12.93 -0.52 8.22
CA PRO A 113 -11.93 0.50 8.61
C PRO A 113 -10.51 -0.08 8.75
N SER A 114 -9.48 0.62 8.25
CA SER A 114 -8.13 0.06 8.06
C SER A 114 -7.00 0.72 8.86
N TRP A 115 -7.30 1.31 10.03
CA TRP A 115 -6.27 1.89 10.91
C TRP A 115 -5.10 0.94 11.22
N PRO A 116 -5.29 -0.39 11.45
CA PRO A 116 -4.16 -1.29 11.65
C PRO A 116 -3.22 -1.34 10.44
N TRP A 117 -3.77 -1.35 9.23
CA TRP A 117 -2.98 -1.33 7.99
C TRP A 117 -2.27 0.00 7.76
N LEU A 118 -2.88 1.11 8.17
CA LEU A 118 -2.20 2.41 8.18
C LEU A 118 -1.00 2.42 9.15
N ILE A 119 -1.12 1.77 10.31
CA ILE A 119 0.01 1.61 11.24
C ILE A 119 1.10 0.75 10.61
N VAL A 120 0.75 -0.37 9.99
CA VAL A 120 1.71 -1.22 9.25
C VAL A 120 2.41 -0.41 8.17
N PHE A 121 1.68 0.40 7.40
CA PHE A 121 2.26 1.29 6.39
C PHE A 121 3.24 2.29 7.01
N VAL A 122 2.86 3.01 8.06
CA VAL A 122 3.71 4.04 8.67
C VAL A 122 4.96 3.44 9.32
N LEU A 123 4.84 2.31 10.01
CA LEU A 123 5.98 1.61 10.61
C LEU A 123 6.89 0.99 9.55
N GLY A 124 6.30 0.37 8.52
CA GLY A 124 7.05 -0.15 7.38
C GLY A 124 7.82 0.96 6.69
N LEU A 125 7.15 2.09 6.42
CA LEU A 125 7.77 3.24 5.78
C LEU A 125 8.90 3.80 6.65
N ALA A 126 8.71 3.92 7.96
CA ALA A 126 9.79 4.33 8.85
C ALA A 126 10.99 3.38 8.82
N PHE A 127 10.73 2.07 8.78
CA PHE A 127 11.77 1.05 8.71
C PHE A 127 12.51 1.04 7.37
N GLU A 128 11.79 1.14 6.25
CA GLU A 128 12.36 1.31 4.91
C GLU A 128 13.28 2.53 4.85
N GLN A 129 12.80 3.68 5.36
CA GLN A 129 13.55 4.93 5.35
C GLN A 129 14.78 4.86 6.26
N PHE A 130 14.70 4.15 7.38
CA PHE A 130 15.86 3.85 8.21
C PHE A 130 16.91 3.02 7.47
N ILE A 131 16.51 1.93 6.79
CA ILE A 131 17.42 1.12 5.98
C ILE A 131 18.03 1.96 4.87
N ALA A 132 17.22 2.75 4.15
CA ALA A 132 17.68 3.65 3.09
C ALA A 132 18.66 4.70 3.62
N GLY A 133 18.48 5.18 4.85
CA GLY A 133 19.43 6.06 5.52
C GLY A 133 20.75 5.36 5.81
N LEU A 134 20.70 4.15 6.38
CA LEU A 134 21.89 3.34 6.67
C LEU A 134 22.67 3.01 5.40
N SER A 135 22.00 2.57 4.35
CA SER A 135 22.63 2.20 3.08
C SER A 135 22.97 3.39 2.19
N MET A 136 22.72 4.63 2.65
CA MET A 136 22.87 5.87 1.89
C MET A 136 22.26 5.77 0.49
N LEU A 137 21.00 5.32 0.45
CA LEU A 137 20.27 5.12 -0.78
C LEU A 137 20.34 6.38 -1.65
N ASN A 138 20.85 6.19 -2.86
CA ASN A 138 20.96 7.17 -3.93
C ASN A 138 20.78 6.40 -5.23
N LEU A 139 20.28 7.01 -6.30
CA LEU A 139 20.21 6.35 -7.61
C LEU A 139 21.60 6.12 -8.23
N ASN A 140 22.61 6.88 -7.80
CA ASN A 140 24.03 6.72 -8.17
C ASN A 140 24.86 6.10 -7.04
N PHE A 141 24.26 5.23 -6.22
CA PHE A 141 24.85 4.73 -4.97
C PHE A 141 26.17 3.97 -5.11
N TRP A 142 26.48 3.43 -6.29
CA TRP A 142 27.68 2.63 -6.61
C TRP A 142 29.01 3.24 -6.14
N TYR A 143 29.07 4.57 -6.00
CA TYR A 143 30.23 5.27 -5.43
C TYR A 143 29.96 5.93 -4.08
N SER A 144 28.69 6.21 -3.75
CA SER A 144 28.32 6.92 -2.51
C SER A 144 28.48 6.04 -1.27
N THR A 145 28.26 4.74 -1.40
CA THR A 145 28.39 3.78 -0.29
C THR A 145 29.84 3.45 0.03
N TYR A 146 30.69 3.34 -1.01
CA TYR A 146 32.12 3.07 -0.86
C TYR A 146 32.84 4.12 -0.01
N VAL A 147 32.46 5.39 -0.14
CA VAL A 147 33.09 6.49 0.63
C VAL A 147 32.92 6.32 2.15
N VAL A 148 31.84 5.71 2.61
CA VAL A 148 31.59 5.52 4.05
C VAL A 148 31.95 4.11 4.48
N TYR A 149 31.55 3.08 3.72
CA TYR A 149 31.68 1.68 4.13
C TYR A 149 32.95 0.98 3.60
N GLY A 150 33.72 1.63 2.72
CA GLY A 150 34.93 1.06 2.12
C GLY A 150 34.67 -0.31 1.48
N ASP A 151 35.51 -1.29 1.82
CA ASP A 151 35.43 -2.66 1.30
C ASP A 151 34.16 -3.41 1.73
N GLN A 152 33.44 -2.93 2.74
CA GLN A 152 32.17 -3.51 3.20
C GLN A 152 30.94 -2.88 2.55
N SER A 153 31.15 -1.98 1.57
CA SER A 153 30.07 -1.31 0.83
C SER A 153 29.13 -2.26 0.09
N ALA A 154 29.56 -3.49 -0.21
CA ALA A 154 28.73 -4.54 -0.80
C ALA A 154 27.45 -4.82 0.02
N LEU A 155 27.52 -4.74 1.37
CA LEU A 155 26.35 -4.94 2.23
C LEU A 155 25.35 -3.80 2.11
N ALA A 156 25.82 -2.55 2.13
CA ALA A 156 24.98 -1.38 1.91
C ALA A 156 24.38 -1.36 0.50
N ASN A 157 25.17 -1.73 -0.51
CA ASN A 157 24.74 -1.87 -1.90
C ASN A 157 23.65 -2.94 -2.04
N ALA A 158 23.77 -4.06 -1.34
CA ALA A 158 22.75 -5.10 -1.34
C ALA A 158 21.42 -4.62 -0.77
N ALA A 159 21.43 -3.86 0.34
CA ALA A 159 20.21 -3.25 0.88
C ALA A 159 19.55 -2.31 -0.13
N ASN A 160 20.35 -1.46 -0.78
CA ASN A 160 19.87 -0.55 -1.83
C ASN A 160 19.26 -1.31 -3.01
N LEU A 161 19.90 -2.38 -3.48
CA LEU A 161 19.37 -3.22 -4.56
C LEU A 161 18.05 -3.90 -4.17
N GLY A 162 17.92 -4.36 -2.92
CA GLY A 162 16.66 -4.89 -2.41
C GLY A 162 15.51 -3.88 -2.45
N ILE A 163 15.76 -2.67 -1.94
CA ILE A 163 14.79 -1.57 -1.95
C ILE A 163 14.42 -1.18 -3.39
N LEU A 164 15.41 -1.00 -4.26
CA LEU A 164 15.19 -0.61 -5.66
C LEU A 164 14.46 -1.70 -6.45
N ALA A 165 14.76 -2.97 -6.21
CA ALA A 165 14.07 -4.06 -6.88
C ALA A 165 12.58 -4.13 -6.51
N ALA A 166 12.25 -3.92 -5.23
CA ALA A 166 10.85 -3.78 -4.82
C ALA A 166 10.18 -2.55 -5.44
N ALA A 167 10.85 -1.39 -5.45
CA ALA A 167 10.32 -0.19 -6.08
C ALA A 167 10.07 -0.37 -7.60
N ILE A 168 10.97 -1.07 -8.30
CA ILE A 168 10.81 -1.44 -9.72
C ILE A 168 9.67 -2.44 -9.88
N GLY A 169 9.58 -3.46 -9.01
CA GLY A 169 8.48 -4.43 -9.02
C GLY A 169 7.11 -3.76 -8.91
N ILE A 170 6.98 -2.81 -7.98
CA ILE A 170 5.78 -1.97 -7.82
C ILE A 170 5.48 -1.19 -9.10
N ALA A 171 6.48 -0.55 -9.70
CA ALA A 171 6.30 0.22 -10.93
C ALA A 171 5.86 -0.67 -12.11
N VAL A 172 6.49 -1.84 -12.27
CA VAL A 172 6.13 -2.84 -13.29
C VAL A 172 4.70 -3.33 -13.07
N TYR A 173 4.33 -3.66 -11.83
CA TYR A 173 2.97 -4.04 -11.47
C TYR A 173 1.98 -2.93 -11.81
N ALA A 174 2.26 -1.67 -11.46
CA ALA A 174 1.38 -0.55 -11.77
C ALA A 174 1.13 -0.39 -13.27
N VAL A 175 2.19 -0.49 -14.09
CA VAL A 175 2.07 -0.43 -15.57
C VAL A 175 1.26 -1.60 -16.11
N ILE A 176 1.56 -2.82 -15.68
CA ILE A 176 0.83 -4.03 -16.11
C ILE A 176 -0.64 -3.91 -15.69
N PHE A 177 -0.91 -3.56 -14.44
CA PHE A 177 -2.26 -3.46 -13.90
C PHE A 177 -3.10 -2.40 -14.64
N VAL A 178 -2.55 -1.21 -14.87
CA VAL A 178 -3.21 -0.17 -15.68
C VAL A 178 -3.44 -0.65 -17.11
N GLY A 179 -2.46 -1.33 -17.72
CA GLY A 179 -2.60 -1.93 -19.04
C GLY A 179 -3.74 -2.95 -19.10
N LEU A 180 -3.86 -3.83 -18.08
CA LEU A 180 -4.95 -4.79 -17.97
C LEU A 180 -6.31 -4.09 -17.87
N LEU A 181 -6.41 -3.01 -17.09
CA LEU A 181 -7.65 -2.23 -16.95
C LEU A 181 -8.10 -1.58 -18.27
N VAL A 182 -7.16 -1.17 -19.12
CA VAL A 182 -7.45 -0.53 -20.42
C VAL A 182 -7.78 -1.56 -21.49
N ILE A 183 -7.04 -2.68 -21.55
CA ILE A 183 -7.12 -3.65 -22.64
C ILE A 183 -8.25 -4.67 -22.41
N ILE A 184 -8.48 -5.12 -21.17
CA ILE A 184 -9.41 -6.21 -20.89
C ILE A 184 -10.82 -5.67 -20.72
N LYS A 185 -11.72 -6.12 -21.61
CA LYS A 185 -13.17 -5.85 -21.47
C LYS A 185 -13.71 -6.48 -20.17
N LYS A 186 -14.60 -5.77 -19.47
CA LYS A 186 -15.20 -6.23 -18.20
C LYS A 186 -15.94 -7.58 -18.30
N SER A 187 -16.43 -7.94 -19.48
CA SER A 187 -17.11 -9.21 -19.76
C SER A 187 -16.17 -10.38 -20.08
N SER A 188 -14.86 -10.13 -20.22
CA SER A 188 -13.87 -11.16 -20.51
C SER A 188 -13.61 -12.02 -19.27
N PRO A 189 -13.38 -13.34 -19.42
CA PRO A 189 -12.91 -14.19 -18.32
C PRO A 189 -11.56 -13.71 -17.74
N LEU A 190 -10.74 -13.00 -18.53
CA LEU A 190 -9.47 -12.44 -18.07
C LEU A 190 -9.62 -11.26 -17.10
N ASN A 191 -10.84 -10.72 -16.95
CA ASN A 191 -11.14 -9.67 -15.96
C ASN A 191 -11.03 -10.18 -14.51
N VAL A 192 -10.72 -11.46 -14.28
CA VAL A 192 -10.35 -11.96 -12.95
C VAL A 192 -9.03 -11.35 -12.48
N LEU A 193 -8.06 -11.11 -13.38
CA LEU A 193 -6.72 -10.61 -13.01
C LEU A 193 -6.74 -9.21 -12.40
N THR A 194 -7.78 -8.41 -12.66
CA THR A 194 -7.93 -7.04 -12.14
C THR A 194 -8.74 -7.00 -10.83
N LYS A 195 -9.21 -8.15 -10.33
CA LYS A 195 -10.06 -8.23 -9.13
C LYS A 195 -9.24 -8.59 -7.89
N SER A 196 -9.40 -7.77 -6.85
CA SER A 196 -9.12 -8.06 -5.44
C SER A 196 -7.88 -8.96 -5.24
N TRP A 197 -8.07 -10.23 -4.87
CA TRP A 197 -7.01 -11.18 -4.54
C TRP A 197 -6.15 -11.63 -5.72
N ALA A 198 -6.70 -11.75 -6.93
CA ALA A 198 -5.93 -12.16 -8.10
C ALA A 198 -4.91 -11.07 -8.49
N SER A 199 -5.29 -9.81 -8.35
CA SER A 199 -4.39 -8.67 -8.55
C SER A 199 -3.27 -8.64 -7.50
N PHE A 200 -3.59 -8.97 -6.26
CA PHE A 200 -2.58 -9.11 -5.19
C PHE A 200 -1.59 -10.24 -5.46
N ILE A 201 -2.06 -11.39 -5.96
CA ILE A 201 -1.18 -12.50 -6.35
C ILE A 201 -0.28 -12.08 -7.51
N LEU A 202 -0.80 -11.36 -8.50
CA LEU A 202 -0.01 -10.82 -9.60
C LEU A 202 1.09 -9.87 -9.09
N TYR A 203 0.76 -8.98 -8.14
CA TYR A 203 1.74 -8.12 -7.48
C TYR A 203 2.87 -8.95 -6.83
N PHE A 204 2.54 -9.93 -5.99
CA PHE A 204 3.54 -10.77 -5.33
C PHE A 204 4.37 -11.60 -6.31
N ALA A 205 3.80 -12.05 -7.43
CA ALA A 205 4.53 -12.77 -8.46
C ALA A 205 5.58 -11.88 -9.14
N ILE A 206 5.24 -10.62 -9.42
CA ILE A 206 6.17 -9.63 -9.99
C ILE A 206 7.26 -9.28 -8.98
N GLU A 207 6.90 -9.06 -7.72
CA GLU A 207 7.84 -8.79 -6.64
C GLU A 207 8.82 -9.94 -6.41
N ALA A 208 8.33 -11.18 -6.38
CA ALA A 208 9.16 -12.37 -6.24
C ALA A 208 10.13 -12.51 -7.43
N LEU A 209 9.69 -12.19 -8.65
CA LEU A 209 10.55 -12.19 -9.84
C LEU A 209 11.62 -11.11 -9.75
N ALA A 210 11.26 -9.89 -9.33
CA ALA A 210 12.20 -8.79 -9.15
C ALA A 210 13.28 -9.15 -8.12
N LEU A 211 12.89 -9.73 -6.98
CA LEU A 211 13.82 -10.25 -5.98
C LEU A 211 14.70 -11.37 -6.55
N PHE A 212 14.12 -12.33 -7.29
CA PHE A 212 14.88 -13.43 -7.89
C PHE A 212 15.97 -12.92 -8.85
N VAL A 213 15.69 -11.89 -9.63
CA VAL A 213 16.69 -11.23 -10.49
C VAL A 213 17.82 -10.62 -9.68
N VAL A 214 17.56 -9.99 -8.54
CA VAL A 214 18.62 -9.46 -7.67
C VAL A 214 19.45 -10.59 -7.06
N LEU A 215 18.79 -11.61 -6.51
CA LEU A 215 19.46 -12.69 -5.77
C LEU A 215 20.30 -13.60 -6.67
N PHE A 216 19.83 -13.86 -7.91
CA PHE A 216 20.43 -14.86 -8.80
C PHE A 216 20.93 -14.30 -10.13
N GLY A 217 20.60 -13.05 -10.49
CA GLY A 217 21.00 -12.43 -11.75
C GLY A 217 22.42 -11.84 -11.78
N GLY A 218 23.23 -12.08 -10.74
CA GLY A 218 24.60 -11.57 -10.64
C GLY A 218 24.71 -10.07 -10.27
N LEU A 219 23.58 -9.41 -10.00
CA LEU A 219 23.57 -7.99 -9.62
C LEU A 219 24.33 -7.76 -8.31
N LEU A 220 24.12 -8.61 -7.29
CA LEU A 220 24.80 -8.52 -5.99
C LEU A 220 26.31 -8.79 -6.05
N THR A 221 26.81 -9.42 -7.11
CA THR A 221 28.25 -9.67 -7.31
C THR A 221 28.92 -8.61 -8.16
N ALA A 222 28.11 -7.75 -8.82
CA ALA A 222 28.61 -6.64 -9.60
C ALA A 222 28.87 -5.39 -8.74
N VAL A 223 28.15 -5.24 -7.61
CA VAL A 223 28.23 -4.14 -6.61
C VAL A 223 29.29 -4.33 -5.55
#